data_AF-A0A8E8KBE5-F1
#
_entry.id   AF-A0A8E8KBE5-F1
#
_cell.length_a   1.000
_cell.length_b   1.000
_cell.length_c   1.000
_cell.angle_alpha   90.00
_cell.angle_beta   90.00
_cell.angle_gamma   90.00
#
_symmetry.space_group_name_H-M   'P 1'
#
loop_
_entity.id
_entity.type
_entity.pdbx_description
1 polymer ?
#
loop_
_entity_poly.entity_id
_entity_poly.type
_entity_poly.pdbx_seq_one_letter_code
_entity_poly.pdbx_strand_id
1 'polypeptide(L)'
;MVLAPSVAQLPTYRIWGVTVVRDELFLLAALLVLWATLGRWIYHDAKDRDSDWAWQWGFGTPLTVIAGLDVMLLVVVIYLLVGESE
;
A
#
# COMPACT_ATOMS: atom_id res chain seq x y z
N MET A 1 11.98 -38.73 4.68
CA MET A 1 11.53 -37.79 5.72
C MET A 1 11.94 -36.40 5.25
N VAL A 2 11.02 -35.62 4.68
CA VAL A 2 11.33 -34.27 4.19
C VAL A 2 11.33 -33.36 5.41
N LEU A 3 12.52 -32.92 5.84
CA LEU A 3 12.67 -31.86 6.82
C LEU A 3 12.06 -30.61 6.19
N ALA A 4 10.85 -30.23 6.60
CA ALA A 4 10.32 -28.92 6.30
C ALA A 4 11.36 -27.88 6.77
N PRO A 5 11.74 -26.90 5.93
CA PRO A 5 12.71 -25.90 6.35
C PRO A 5 12.19 -25.21 7.62
N SER A 6 12.99 -25.25 8.69
CA SER A 6 12.63 -24.56 9.93
C SER A 6 12.57 -23.06 9.65
N VAL A 7 11.51 -22.38 10.10
CA VAL A 7 11.28 -20.93 9.99
C VAL A 7 12.51 -20.08 10.37
N ALA A 8 13.45 -20.65 11.13
CA ALA A 8 14.70 -20.04 11.59
C ALA A 8 15.75 -19.71 10.51
N GLN A 9 15.53 -19.97 9.21
CA GLN A 9 16.57 -19.78 8.16
C GLN A 9 16.19 -18.80 7.05
N LEU A 10 15.19 -17.94 7.24
CA LEU A 10 14.93 -16.90 6.25
C LEU A 10 16.09 -15.88 6.26
N PRO A 11 16.68 -15.55 5.10
CA PRO A 11 17.75 -14.56 5.04
C PRO A 11 17.22 -13.19 5.50
N THR A 12 17.87 -12.59 6.48
CA THR A 12 17.48 -11.29 7.05
C THR A 12 18.53 -10.22 6.81
N TYR A 13 18.10 -8.97 6.67
CA TYR A 13 18.95 -7.79 6.72
C TYR A 13 18.70 -7.00 8.00
N ARG A 14 19.75 -6.37 8.54
CA ARG A 14 19.62 -5.43 9.66
C ARG A 14 19.86 -4.01 9.14
N ILE A 15 18.81 -3.21 9.11
CA ILE A 15 18.83 -1.84 8.59
C ILE A 15 18.44 -0.91 9.74
N TRP A 16 19.35 -0.02 10.14
CA TRP A 16 19.13 0.94 11.24
C TRP A 16 18.60 0.30 12.54
N GLY A 17 19.09 -0.90 12.85
CA GLY A 17 18.67 -1.65 14.04
C GLY A 17 17.42 -2.50 13.86
N VAL A 18 16.65 -2.32 12.79
CA VAL A 18 15.46 -3.11 12.43
C VAL A 18 15.88 -4.34 11.61
N THR A 19 15.38 -5.51 12.00
CA THR A 19 15.57 -6.77 11.26
C THR A 19 14.41 -6.95 10.28
N VAL A 20 14.72 -7.09 9.00
CA VAL A 20 13.73 -7.27 7.92
C VAL A 20 14.05 -8.56 7.17
N VAL A 21 13.02 -9.32 6.82
CA VAL A 21 13.16 -10.50 5.97
C VAL A 21 13.49 -10.05 4.54
N ARG A 22 14.52 -10.66 3.94
CA ARG A 22 14.98 -10.33 2.58
C ARG A 22 13.85 -10.38 1.56
N ASP A 23 13.04 -11.43 1.61
CA ASP A 23 11.99 -11.66 0.62
C ASP A 23 10.88 -10.63 0.74
N GLU A 24 10.51 -10.24 1.96
CA GLU A 24 9.56 -9.15 2.23
C GLU A 24 10.09 -7.81 1.71
N LEU A 25 11.40 -7.55 1.90
CA LEU A 25 12.04 -6.34 1.40
C LEU A 25 12.02 -6.28 -0.14
N PHE A 26 12.30 -7.39 -0.81
CA PHE A 26 12.20 -7.48 -2.27
C PHE A 26 10.77 -7.35 -2.75
N LEU A 27 9.81 -7.96 -2.07
CA LEU A 27 8.39 -7.83 -2.39
C LEU A 27 7.94 -6.38 -2.25
N LEU A 28 8.33 -5.69 -1.16
CA LEU A 28 8.05 -4.28 -0.97
C LEU A 28 8.66 -3.43 -2.09
N ALA A 29 9.93 -3.68 -2.44
CA ALA A 29 10.58 -2.96 -3.53
C ALA A 29 9.86 -3.18 -4.88
N ALA A 30 9.46 -4.42 -5.18
CA ALA A 30 8.70 -4.73 -6.39
C ALA A 30 7.34 -4.02 -6.41
N LEU A 31 6.62 -4.00 -5.28
CA LEU A 31 5.36 -3.29 -5.14
C LEU A 31 5.53 -1.77 -5.31
N LEU A 32 6.59 -1.18 -4.77
CA LEU A 32 6.90 0.24 -4.94
C LEU A 32 7.20 0.59 -6.40
N VAL A 33 7.96 -0.25 -7.11
CA VAL A 33 8.22 -0.08 -8.55
C VAL A 33 6.93 -0.21 -9.36
N LEU A 34 6.10 -1.23 -9.05
CA LEU A 34 4.82 -1.41 -9.70
C LEU A 34 3.89 -0.23 -9.46
N TRP A 35 3.82 0.27 -8.23
CA TRP A 35 3.04 1.45 -7.87
C TRP A 35 3.50 2.70 -8.63
N ALA A 36 4.80 2.96 -8.69
CA ALA A 36 5.34 4.11 -9.42
C ALA A 36 5.08 4.02 -10.93
N THR A 37 5.21 2.83 -11.52
CA THR A 37 4.99 2.62 -12.96
C THR A 37 3.50 2.69 -13.32
N LEU A 38 2.63 2.03 -12.56
CA LEU A 38 1.17 2.13 -12.74
C LEU A 38 0.69 3.55 -12.49
N GLY A 39 1.13 4.18 -11.42
CA GLY A 39 0.77 5.58 -11.14
C GLY A 39 1.17 6.50 -12.29
N ARG A 40 2.39 6.36 -12.82
CA ARG A 40 2.82 7.12 -14.00
C ARG A 40 1.95 6.87 -15.22
N TRP A 41 1.57 5.61 -15.46
CA TRP A 41 0.67 5.27 -16.56
C TRP A 41 -0.71 5.89 -16.38
N ILE A 42 -1.31 5.80 -15.18
CA ILE A 42 -2.61 6.41 -14.85
C ILE A 42 -2.52 7.93 -15.00
N TYR A 43 -1.40 8.54 -14.60
CA TYR A 43 -1.18 9.98 -14.80
C TYR A 43 -1.25 10.38 -16.28
N HIS A 44 -0.56 9.65 -17.14
CA HIS A 44 -0.61 9.91 -18.58
C HIS A 44 -2.01 9.66 -19.16
N ASP A 45 -2.65 8.53 -18.85
CA ASP A 45 -4.02 8.23 -19.34
C ASP A 45 -5.05 9.25 -18.85
N ALA A 46 -4.96 9.69 -17.59
CA ALA A 46 -5.85 10.71 -17.05
C ALA A 46 -5.65 12.05 -17.78
N LYS A 47 -4.41 12.42 -18.10
CA LYS A 47 -4.13 13.67 -18.80
C LYS A 47 -4.55 13.63 -20.27
N ASP A 48 -4.41 12.47 -20.92
CA ASP A 48 -4.90 12.23 -22.28
C ASP A 48 -6.44 12.31 -22.37
N ARG A 49 -7.13 12.04 -21.26
CA ARG A 49 -8.60 12.14 -21.12
C ARG A 49 -9.06 13.48 -20.53
N ASP A 50 -8.17 14.46 -20.42
CA ASP A 50 -8.43 15.79 -19.84
C ASP A 50 -9.01 15.75 -18.42
N SER A 51 -8.63 14.74 -17.65
CA SER A 51 -9.06 14.53 -16.26
C SER A 51 -7.92 14.87 -15.29
N ASP A 52 -8.02 16.00 -14.62
CA ASP A 52 -6.99 16.48 -13.69
C ASP A 52 -6.96 15.75 -12.32
N TRP A 53 -7.97 14.93 -12.01
CA TRP A 53 -8.14 14.32 -10.68
C TRP A 53 -7.92 12.79 -10.67
N ALA A 54 -8.23 12.09 -11.75
CA ALA A 54 -8.24 10.62 -11.78
C ALA A 54 -6.89 9.99 -11.39
N TRP A 55 -5.77 10.63 -11.74
CA TRP A 55 -4.44 10.14 -11.40
C TRP A 55 -4.14 10.16 -9.89
N GLN A 56 -4.83 11.02 -9.13
CA GLN A 56 -4.68 11.08 -7.68
C GLN A 56 -5.21 9.82 -7.00
N TRP A 57 -6.15 9.10 -7.61
CA TRP A 57 -6.61 7.81 -7.08
C TRP A 57 -5.59 6.70 -7.32
N GLY A 58 -4.85 6.75 -8.44
CA GLY A 58 -3.77 5.81 -8.73
C GLY A 58 -2.58 5.92 -7.75
N PHE A 59 -2.25 7.15 -7.34
CA PHE A 59 -1.14 7.39 -6.39
C PHE A 59 -1.57 7.54 -4.93
N GLY A 60 -2.66 8.25 -4.68
CA GLY A 60 -3.12 8.64 -3.34
C GLY A 60 -3.72 7.49 -2.56
N THR A 61 -4.56 6.64 -3.18
CA THR A 61 -5.26 5.56 -2.48
C THR A 61 -4.31 4.55 -1.82
N PRO A 62 -3.24 4.07 -2.48
CA PRO A 62 -2.27 3.20 -1.81
C PRO A 62 -1.59 3.87 -0.60
N LEU A 63 -1.31 5.18 -0.67
CA LEU A 63 -0.72 5.93 0.43
C LEU A 63 -1.70 6.10 1.60
N THR A 64 -2.96 6.40 1.32
CA THR A 64 -4.00 6.54 2.36
C THR A 64 -4.30 5.22 3.05
N VAL A 65 -4.23 4.09 2.33
CA VAL A 65 -4.35 2.74 2.91
C VAL A 65 -3.18 2.45 3.84
N ILE A 66 -1.93 2.69 3.40
CA ILE A 66 -0.74 2.47 4.24
C ILE A 66 -0.75 3.38 5.48
N ALA A 67 -1.19 4.63 5.34
CA ALA A 67 -1.31 5.57 6.44
C ALA A 67 -2.51 5.28 7.37
N GLY A 68 -3.37 4.31 7.04
CA GLY A 68 -4.58 3.99 7.80
C GLY A 68 -5.69 5.05 7.70
N LEU A 69 -5.56 6.02 6.80
CA LEU A 69 -6.50 7.14 6.64
C LEU A 69 -7.86 6.66 6.12
N ASP A 70 -7.89 5.71 5.18
CA ASP A 70 -9.16 5.18 4.64
C ASP A 70 -9.99 4.46 5.70
N VAL A 71 -9.32 3.70 6.57
CA VAL A 71 -9.97 3.00 7.69
C VAL A 71 -10.50 4.02 8.71
N MET A 72 -9.70 5.02 9.05
CA MET A 72 -10.12 6.10 9.96
C MET A 72 -11.31 6.87 9.40
N LEU A 73 -11.28 7.22 8.11
CA LEU A 73 -12.38 7.92 7.43
C LEU A 73 -13.65 7.06 7.45
N LEU A 74 -13.55 5.75 7.19
CA LEU A 74 -14.68 4.84 7.26
C LEU A 74 -15.30 4.81 8.67
N VAL A 75 -14.48 4.73 9.73
CA VAL A 75 -14.96 4.76 11.12
C VAL A 75 -15.70 6.08 11.41
N VAL A 76 -15.14 7.21 10.98
CA VAL A 76 -15.79 8.52 11.15
C VAL A 76 -17.12 8.58 10.41
N VAL A 77 -17.18 8.12 9.16
CA VAL A 77 -18.42 8.10 8.38
C VAL A 77 -19.48 7.23 9.05
N ILE A 78 -19.12 6.03 9.51
CA ILE A 78 -20.05 5.14 10.23
C ILE A 78 -20.54 5.83 11.51
N TYR A 79 -19.65 6.46 12.27
CA TYR A 79 -20.01 7.17 13.49
C TYR A 79 -21.03 8.30 13.23
N LEU A 80 -20.79 9.11 12.19
CA LEU A 80 -21.71 10.19 11.83
C LEU A 80 -23.06 9.67 11.35
N LEU A 81 -23.07 8.61 10.53
CA LEU A 81 -24.31 8.01 10.02
C LEU A 81 -25.14 7.36 11.14
N VAL A 82 -24.48 6.72 12.12
CA VAL A 82 -25.17 6.17 13.29
C VAL A 82 -25.71 7.30 14.18
N GLY A 83 -24.94 8.38 14.35
CA GLY A 83 -25.35 9.53 15.16
C GLY A 83 -26.51 10.35 14.60
N GLU A 84 -26.71 10.37 13.28
CA GLU A 84 -27.90 10.98 12.65
C GLU A 84 -29.13 10.07 12.60
N SER A 85 -28.98 8.79 12.94
CA SER A 85 -30.07 7.81 12.91
C SER A 85 -30.88 7.72 14.22
N GLU A 86 -30.56 8.55 15.22
CA GLU A 86 -31.33 8.78 16.46
C GLU A 86 -32.11 10.10 16.41
#